data_AF-A0A398ASG3-F1
#
_entry.id   AF-A0A398ASG3-F1
#
_cell.length_a   1.000
_cell.length_b   1.000
_cell.length_c   1.000
_cell.angle_alpha   90.00
_cell.angle_beta   90.00
_cell.angle_gamma   90.00
#
_symmetry.space_group_name_H-M   'P 1'
#
loop_
_entity.id
_entity.type
_entity.pdbx_description
1 polymer ?
#
loop_
_entity_poly.entity_id
_entity_poly.type
_entity_poly.pdbx_seq_one_letter_code
_entity_poly.pdbx_strand_id
1 'polypeptide(L)'
;MIAVIGLLLGFLVSALFLIQGKRRSSNGGQEKKQSSNDEPKDSKPKSYSKSEVAEHNRRDDCWIIIKDKVYDVTSYVEEHPGGDAILDHAGDDSTDGFFGPQHATRVFDMIEDFYIGQLRE
;
A
#
# COMPACT_ATOMS: atom_id res chain seq x y z
N MET A 1 52.05 -29.10 19.66
CA MET A 1 50.68 -29.59 19.96
C MET A 1 49.74 -28.41 19.74
N ILE A 2 49.42 -28.08 18.48
CA ILE A 2 48.19 -28.46 17.76
C ILE A 2 46.96 -28.01 18.57
N ALA A 3 46.56 -26.75 18.43
CA ALA A 3 45.59 -26.25 17.44
C ALA A 3 44.13 -26.53 17.87
N VAL A 4 43.46 -25.41 18.16
CA VAL A 4 42.12 -25.23 18.69
C VAL A 4 41.06 -25.84 17.78
N ILE A 5 40.09 -26.49 18.41
CA ILE A 5 39.03 -27.32 17.83
C ILE A 5 38.06 -26.45 17.02
N GLY A 6 38.25 -26.46 15.70
CA GLY A 6 37.20 -26.14 14.73
C GLY A 6 36.47 -27.43 14.35
N LEU A 7 35.31 -27.69 14.95
CA LEU A 7 34.37 -28.69 14.46
C LEU A 7 33.17 -27.98 13.85
N LEU A 8 33.47 -27.41 12.68
CA LEU A 8 32.54 -26.97 11.68
C LEU A 8 31.78 -28.19 11.12
N LEU A 9 30.45 -28.03 11.02
CA LEU A 9 29.57 -28.56 9.98
C LEU A 9 28.98 -29.98 10.16
N GLY A 10 27.66 -29.99 10.34
CA GLY A 10 26.73 -31.00 9.80
C GLY A 10 26.28 -32.07 10.80
N PHE A 11 24.99 -32.09 11.15
CA PHE A 11 24.10 -33.28 10.99
C PHE A 11 22.77 -33.28 11.79
N LEU A 12 22.44 -32.29 12.62
CA LEU A 12 21.23 -32.39 13.47
C LEU A 12 19.98 -31.65 12.95
N VAL A 13 19.83 -31.59 11.62
CA VAL A 13 18.59 -31.11 10.94
C VAL A 13 17.70 -32.28 10.45
N SER A 14 18.12 -33.54 10.59
CA SER A 14 17.40 -34.67 9.97
C SER A 14 16.44 -35.46 10.88
N ALA A 15 16.37 -35.18 12.19
CA ALA A 15 15.67 -36.05 13.15
C ALA A 15 14.21 -35.65 13.46
N LEU A 16 13.65 -34.61 12.83
CA LEU A 16 12.26 -34.18 13.06
C LEU A 16 11.40 -34.21 11.78
N PHE A 17 11.77 -35.03 10.80
CA PHE A 17 11.05 -35.16 9.52
C PHE A 17 10.28 -36.48 9.36
N LEU A 18 10.23 -37.37 10.37
CA LEU A 18 9.69 -38.73 10.19
C LEU A 18 8.71 -39.24 11.25
N ILE A 19 7.94 -38.37 11.91
CA ILE A 19 6.84 -38.87 12.78
C ILE A 19 5.65 -37.92 12.71
N GLN A 20 4.84 -38.01 11.64
CA GLN A 20 3.36 -38.03 11.68
C GLN A 20 2.82 -38.32 10.27
N GLY A 21 3.07 -39.54 9.79
CA GLY A 21 2.44 -40.07 8.57
C GLY A 21 1.53 -41.25 8.89
N LYS A 22 0.24 -41.02 9.15
CA LYS A 22 -0.87 -41.93 8.78
C LYS A 22 -2.24 -41.34 9.16
N ARG A 23 -3.07 -41.05 8.15
CA ARG A 23 -4.45 -41.58 8.00
C ARG A 23 -5.01 -41.05 6.67
N ARG A 24 -5.01 -41.92 5.65
CA ARG A 24 -5.84 -41.77 4.46
C ARG A 24 -7.28 -42.04 4.87
N SER A 25 -8.19 -41.11 4.60
CA SER A 25 -9.61 -41.43 4.46
C SER A 25 -10.29 -40.41 3.55
N SER A 26 -11.08 -40.99 2.66
CA SER A 26 -12.01 -40.42 1.69
C SER A 26 -12.81 -39.20 2.15
N ASN A 27 -13.09 -38.32 1.19
CA ASN A 27 -14.38 -37.66 0.89
C ASN A 27 -14.23 -36.15 0.64
N GLY A 28 -14.99 -35.64 -0.34
CA GLY A 28 -14.77 -34.34 -0.98
C GLY A 28 -15.26 -33.11 -0.22
N GLY A 29 -15.07 -31.96 -0.87
CA GLY A 29 -15.75 -30.70 -0.56
C GLY A 29 -14.93 -29.69 0.25
N GLN A 30 -14.60 -28.59 -0.41
CA GLN A 30 -14.51 -27.22 0.11
C GLN A 30 -13.73 -26.97 1.43
N GLU A 31 -12.62 -26.24 1.32
CA GLU A 31 -12.19 -25.32 2.39
C GLU A 31 -11.75 -23.97 1.82
N LYS A 32 -12.66 -23.00 1.92
CA LYS A 32 -12.34 -21.59 2.13
C LYS A 32 -11.51 -21.47 3.41
N LYS A 33 -10.43 -20.69 3.39
CA LYS A 33 -9.97 -19.99 4.59
C LYS A 33 -9.69 -18.51 4.27
N GLN A 34 -10.72 -17.76 4.57
CA GLN A 34 -10.86 -16.31 4.63
C GLN A 34 -10.14 -15.79 5.88
N SER A 35 -9.32 -14.73 5.75
CA SER A 35 -9.13 -13.75 6.82
C SER A 35 -8.40 -12.48 6.34
N SER A 36 -9.15 -11.53 5.82
CA SER A 36 -9.06 -10.12 6.25
C SER A 36 -10.35 -9.42 5.80
N ASN A 37 -11.36 -9.59 6.66
CA ASN A 37 -12.58 -8.78 6.84
C ASN A 37 -12.92 -7.75 5.74
N ASP A 38 -13.64 -8.18 4.71
CA ASP A 38 -14.57 -7.32 3.99
C ASP A 38 -15.82 -7.11 4.84
N GLU A 39 -15.75 -6.15 5.77
CA GLU A 39 -16.93 -5.57 6.42
C GLU A 39 -17.56 -4.55 5.46
N PRO A 40 -18.90 -4.48 5.36
CA PRO A 40 -19.56 -3.46 4.55
C PRO A 40 -19.36 -2.11 5.23
N LYS A 41 -18.42 -1.30 4.72
CA LYS A 41 -18.13 0.04 5.20
C LYS A 41 -19.27 1.00 4.86
N ASP A 42 -20.32 1.00 5.67
CA ASP A 42 -21.17 2.18 5.88
C ASP A 42 -20.47 3.15 6.86
N SER A 43 -19.18 3.42 6.59
CA SER A 43 -18.38 4.38 7.33
C SER A 43 -18.33 5.63 6.48
N LYS A 44 -18.89 6.73 7.03
CA LYS A 44 -18.76 8.07 6.45
C LYS A 44 -17.33 8.29 5.91
N PRO A 45 -17.17 8.96 4.75
CA PRO A 45 -15.83 9.24 4.23
C PRO A 45 -15.00 9.96 5.30
N LYS A 46 -13.75 9.54 5.48
CA LYS A 46 -12.81 10.21 6.38
C LYS A 46 -12.67 11.67 5.95
N SER A 47 -12.36 12.55 6.89
CA SER A 47 -12.15 13.98 6.61
C SER A 47 -10.84 14.47 7.20
N TYR A 48 -10.14 15.31 6.46
CA TYR A 48 -8.81 15.84 6.80
C TYR A 48 -8.82 17.36 6.70
N SER A 49 -8.14 18.06 7.62
CA SER A 49 -7.98 19.52 7.49
C SER A 49 -6.84 19.86 6.54
N LYS A 50 -6.83 21.08 6.00
CA LYS A 50 -5.72 21.54 5.16
C LYS A 50 -4.35 21.46 5.87
N SER A 51 -4.32 21.73 7.17
CA SER A 51 -3.10 21.60 7.99
C SER A 51 -2.58 20.17 8.08
N GLU A 52 -3.49 19.19 8.15
CA GLU A 52 -3.14 17.77 8.21
C GLU A 52 -2.55 17.33 6.87
N VAL A 53 -3.20 17.69 5.76
CA VAL A 53 -2.67 17.40 4.41
C VAL A 53 -1.29 18.03 4.19
N ALA A 54 -1.04 19.24 4.70
CA ALA A 54 0.24 19.93 4.56
C ALA A 54 1.44 19.23 5.22
N GLU A 55 1.20 18.29 6.14
CA GLU A 55 2.26 17.46 6.75
C GLU A 55 2.80 16.40 5.77
N HIS A 56 2.01 16.04 4.75
CA HIS A 56 2.29 15.01 3.75
C HIS A 56 2.82 15.62 2.45
N ASN A 57 4.00 16.22 2.52
CA ASN A 57 4.60 17.03 1.46
C ASN A 57 5.96 16.50 0.94
N ARG A 58 6.23 15.21 1.10
CA ARG A 58 7.51 14.59 0.73
C ARG A 58 7.32 13.51 -0.32
N ARG A 59 8.39 13.19 -1.04
CA ARG A 59 8.38 12.14 -2.07
C ARG A 59 7.92 10.77 -1.54
N ASP A 60 8.26 10.44 -0.30
CA ASP A 60 7.89 9.19 0.36
C ASP A 60 6.60 9.30 1.19
N ASP A 61 5.90 10.43 1.10
CA ASP A 61 4.74 10.79 1.91
C ASP A 61 4.04 12.02 1.29
N CYS A 62 3.29 11.79 0.21
CA CYS A 62 2.78 12.84 -0.67
C CYS A 62 1.26 12.77 -0.78
N TRP A 63 0.57 13.72 -0.16
CA TRP A 63 -0.87 13.90 -0.35
C TRP A 63 -1.15 15.14 -1.18
N ILE A 64 -2.26 15.13 -1.91
CA ILE A 64 -2.73 16.27 -2.69
C ILE A 64 -4.23 16.47 -2.53
N ILE A 65 -4.68 17.70 -2.74
CA ILE A 65 -6.10 18.04 -2.77
C ILE A 65 -6.51 18.29 -4.23
N ILE A 66 -7.62 17.67 -4.66
CA ILE A 66 -8.26 17.96 -5.95
C ILE A 66 -9.76 18.13 -5.69
N LYS A 67 -10.30 19.34 -5.92
CA LYS A 67 -11.72 19.66 -5.72
C LYS A 67 -12.28 19.16 -4.38
N ASP A 68 -11.67 19.60 -3.29
CA ASP A 68 -12.04 19.26 -1.90
C ASP A 68 -11.97 17.76 -1.55
N LYS A 69 -11.36 16.92 -2.40
CA LYS A 69 -11.02 15.53 -2.09
C LYS A 69 -9.53 15.41 -1.81
N VAL A 70 -9.18 14.54 -0.88
CA VAL A 70 -7.80 14.27 -0.47
C VAL A 70 -7.37 12.91 -1.02
N TYR A 71 -6.18 12.90 -1.62
CA TYR A 71 -5.59 11.74 -2.27
C TYR A 71 -4.20 11.46 -1.72
N ASP A 72 -3.92 10.21 -1.38
CA ASP A 72 -2.58 9.74 -1.06
C ASP A 72 -1.93 9.18 -2.33
N VAL A 73 -1.09 9.99 -2.96
CA VAL A 73 -0.41 9.64 -4.21
C VAL A 73 1.01 9.12 -3.99
N THR A 74 1.38 8.83 -2.74
CA THR A 74 2.74 8.42 -2.35
C THR A 74 3.28 7.27 -3.20
N SER A 75 2.47 6.23 -3.43
CA SER A 75 2.88 5.08 -4.23
C SER A 75 2.97 5.35 -5.73
N TYR A 76 2.44 6.48 -6.20
CA TYR A 76 2.40 6.85 -7.61
C TYR A 76 3.47 7.86 -8.02
N VAL A 77 4.12 8.52 -7.05
CA VAL A 77 5.10 9.59 -7.33
C VAL A 77 6.16 9.17 -8.35
N GLU A 78 6.71 7.96 -8.23
CA GLU A 78 7.75 7.44 -9.14
C GLU A 78 7.21 6.98 -10.50
N GLU A 79 5.90 6.73 -10.60
CA GLU A 79 5.23 6.27 -11.82
C GLU A 79 4.60 7.42 -12.61
N HIS A 80 4.57 8.63 -12.04
CA HIS A 80 3.97 9.80 -12.66
C HIS A 80 4.69 10.18 -13.97
N PRO A 81 4.00 10.16 -15.14
CA PRO A 81 4.62 10.49 -16.42
C PRO A 81 5.19 11.91 -16.52
N GLY A 82 4.67 12.85 -15.72
CA GLY A 82 5.19 14.22 -15.61
C GLY A 82 6.42 14.33 -14.70
N GLY A 83 6.91 13.22 -14.14
CA GLY A 83 8.02 13.18 -13.20
C GLY A 83 7.74 13.99 -11.95
N ASP A 84 8.75 14.76 -11.52
CA ASP A 84 8.73 15.53 -10.28
C ASP A 84 7.65 16.63 -10.21
N ALA A 85 6.98 16.95 -11.33
CA ALA A 85 5.88 17.92 -11.35
C ALA A 85 4.71 17.54 -10.42
N ILE A 86 4.56 16.27 -10.03
CA ILE A 86 3.59 15.86 -9.00
C ILE A 86 3.90 16.44 -7.62
N LEU A 87 5.18 16.77 -7.35
CA LEU A 87 5.64 17.25 -6.06
C LEU A 87 5.49 18.78 -5.90
N ASP A 88 5.23 19.52 -6.98
CA ASP A 88 5.08 20.97 -6.96
C ASP A 88 3.97 21.44 -6.00
N HIS A 89 2.99 20.57 -5.74
CA HIS A 89 1.85 20.80 -4.87
C HIS A 89 1.68 19.70 -3.79
N ALA A 90 2.77 19.01 -3.43
CA ALA A 90 2.75 18.04 -2.35
C ALA A 90 2.31 18.71 -1.03
N GLY A 91 1.29 18.16 -0.38
CA GLY A 91 0.66 18.71 0.82
C GLY A 91 -0.30 19.89 0.56
N ASP A 92 -0.67 20.19 -0.68
CA ASP A 92 -1.54 21.33 -1.01
C ASP A 92 -2.54 21.01 -2.14
N ASP A 93 -3.32 22.03 -2.53
CA ASP A 93 -4.25 21.99 -3.65
C ASP A 93 -3.52 21.91 -5.00
N SER A 94 -3.82 20.84 -5.72
CA SER A 94 -3.30 20.50 -7.04
C SER A 94 -4.37 20.58 -8.14
N THR A 95 -5.55 21.13 -7.84
CA THR A 95 -6.73 21.11 -8.74
C THR A 95 -6.39 21.70 -10.11
N ASP A 96 -5.81 22.90 -10.15
CA ASP A 96 -5.48 23.57 -11.41
C ASP A 96 -4.41 22.82 -12.21
N GLY A 97 -3.39 22.29 -11.52
CA GLY A 97 -2.36 21.45 -12.14
C GLY A 97 -2.92 20.13 -12.69
N PHE A 98 -3.84 19.51 -11.96
CA PHE A 98 -4.47 18.26 -12.35
C PHE A 98 -5.39 18.41 -13.56
N PHE A 99 -6.18 19.49 -13.65
CA PHE A 99 -7.06 19.76 -14.80
C PHE A 99 -6.38 20.52 -15.96
N GLY A 100 -5.07 20.76 -15.87
CA GLY A 100 -4.30 21.39 -16.93
C GLY A 100 -4.16 20.55 -18.20
N PRO A 101 -3.66 21.13 -19.30
CA PRO A 101 -3.57 20.47 -20.61
C PRO A 101 -2.61 19.27 -20.67
N GLN A 102 -1.81 19.05 -19.63
CA GLN A 102 -0.89 17.91 -19.52
C GLN A 102 -1.58 16.56 -19.29
N HIS A 103 -2.83 16.55 -18.77
CA HIS A 103 -3.55 15.33 -18.47
C HIS A 103 -4.67 15.07 -19.49
N ALA A 104 -4.73 13.83 -20.01
CA ALA A 104 -5.86 13.37 -20.80
C ALA A 104 -7.07 13.07 -19.90
N THR A 105 -8.30 13.17 -20.42
CA THR A 105 -9.54 12.95 -19.65
C THR A 105 -9.60 11.59 -18.93
N ARG A 106 -8.97 10.55 -19.48
CA ARG A 106 -8.90 9.21 -18.87
C ARG A 106 -8.12 9.16 -17.54
N VAL A 107 -7.33 10.17 -17.21
CA VAL A 107 -6.57 10.23 -15.94
C VAL A 107 -7.52 10.41 -14.74
N PHE A 108 -8.71 10.95 -14.97
CA PHE A 108 -9.72 11.20 -13.93
C PHE A 108 -10.32 9.94 -13.32
N ASP A 109 -10.22 8.79 -14.01
CA ASP A 109 -10.66 7.51 -13.45
C ASP A 109 -9.58 6.89 -12.55
N MET A 110 -8.29 7.10 -12.88
CA MET A 110 -7.17 6.52 -12.13
C MET A 110 -6.96 7.16 -10.76
N ILE A 111 -7.27 8.45 -10.62
CA ILE A 111 -7.02 9.18 -9.37
C ILE A 111 -7.89 8.65 -8.21
N GLU A 112 -9.03 8.06 -8.50
CA GLU A 112 -9.95 7.55 -7.47
C GLU A 112 -9.38 6.36 -6.68
N ASP A 113 -8.41 5.63 -7.24
CA ASP A 113 -7.68 4.56 -6.50
C ASP A 113 -6.85 5.11 -5.33
N PHE A 114 -6.49 6.40 -5.38
CA PHE A 114 -5.71 7.09 -4.35
C PHE A 114 -6.57 7.88 -3.36
N TYR A 115 -7.90 7.85 -3.50
CA TYR A 115 -8.79 8.63 -2.65
C TYR A 115 -8.81 8.12 -1.20
N ILE A 116 -8.53 9.02 -0.25
CA ILE A 116 -8.50 8.67 1.18
C ILE A 116 -9.57 9.39 2.02
N GLY A 117 -10.21 10.44 1.48
CA GLY A 117 -11.27 11.16 2.17
C GLY A 117 -11.54 12.57 1.63
N GLN A 118 -12.39 13.31 2.34
CA GLN A 118 -12.80 14.68 2.02
C GLN A 118 -11.92 15.70 2.75
N LEU A 119 -11.75 16.88 2.14
CA LEU A 119 -11.23 18.04 2.83
C LEU A 119 -12.34 18.59 3.75
N ARG A 120 -11.99 18.90 5.00
CA ARG A 120 -12.82 19.72 5.90
C ARG A 120 -12.16 21.09 6.07
N GLU A 121 -13.01 22.10 6.21
CA GLU A 121 -12.59 23.48 6.53
C GLU A 121 -11.71 23.54 7.79
#